data_AF-A0A4U3A7V9-F1
#
_entry.id   AF-A0A4U3A7V9-F1
#
_cell.length_a   1.000
_cell.length_b   1.000
_cell.length_c   1.000
_cell.angle_alpha   90.00
_cell.angle_beta   90.00
_cell.angle_gamma   90.00
#
_symmetry.space_group_name_H-M   'P 1'
#
loop_
_entity.id
_entity.type
_entity.pdbx_description
1 polymer ?
#
loop_
_entity_poly.entity_id
_entity_poly.type
_entity_poly.pdbx_seq_one_letter_code
_entity_poly.pdbx_strand_id
1 'polypeptide(L)' 'QLATTIVFIVIVVNPHLFNEGFITYVANVFTISPEEFKTWLIGGGIIIFILSAVLNAIDGFRKSRIRL' A
#
# COMPACT_ATOMS: atom_id res chain seq x y z
N GLN A 1 7.34 9.36 -1.67
CA GLN A 1 6.55 8.63 -0.65
C GLN A 1 5.26 9.36 -0.31
N LEU A 2 5.29 10.57 0.25
CA LEU A 2 4.09 11.30 0.71
C LEU A 2 2.94 11.37 -0.31
N ALA A 3 3.19 11.82 -1.54
CA ALA A 3 2.14 11.92 -2.56
C ALA A 3 1.53 10.55 -2.92
N THR A 4 2.37 9.52 -3.11
CA THR A 4 1.93 8.14 -3.38
C THR A 4 1.10 7.58 -2.23
N THR A 5 1.51 7.85 -0.99
CA THR A 5 0.79 7.43 0.22
C THR A 5 -0.57 8.12 0.31
N ILE A 6 -0.64 9.42 0.06
CA ILE A 6 -1.91 10.17 0.07
C ILE A 6 -2.86 9.64 -1.00
N VAL A 7 -2.38 9.43 -2.23
CA VAL A 7 -3.20 8.88 -3.33
C VAL A 7 -3.70 7.48 -2.99
N PHE A 8 -2.85 6.61 -2.44
CA PHE A 8 -3.25 5.27 -2.02
C PHE A 8 -4.35 5.32 -0.94
N ILE A 9 -4.19 6.16 0.09
CA ILE A 9 -5.20 6.35 1.13
C ILE A 9 -6.52 6.85 0.53
N VAL A 10 -6.48 7.84 -0.36
CA VAL A 10 -7.69 8.37 -1.01
C VAL A 10 -8.41 7.30 -1.82
N ILE A 11 -7.69 6.46 -2.57
CA ILE A 11 -8.30 5.39 -3.35
C ILE A 11 -8.96 4.35 -2.43
N VAL A 12 -8.28 3.93 -1.37
CA VAL A 12 -8.78 2.90 -0.44
C VAL A 12 -9.97 3.40 0.39
N VAL A 13 -9.93 4.67 0.82
CA VAL A 13 -10.95 5.25 1.70
C VAL A 13 -12.16 5.78 0.92
N ASN A 14 -12.01 6.09 -0.37
CA ASN A 14 -13.11 6.63 -1.16
C ASN A 14 -14.05 5.50 -1.64
N PRO A 15 -15.30 5.44 -1.14
CA PRO A 15 -16.24 4.38 -1.47
C PRO A 15 -16.70 4.41 -2.94
N HIS A 16 -16.51 5.52 -3.66
CA HIS A 16 -16.81 5.62 -5.08
C HIS A 16 -15.69 5.05 -5.97
N LEU A 17 -14.45 5.08 -5.49
CA LEU A 17 -13.29 4.52 -6.20
C LEU A 17 -13.12 3.03 -5.88
N PHE A 18 -13.33 2.64 -4.63
CA PHE A 18 -13.26 1.27 -4.13
C PHE A 18 -14.67 0.74 -3.82
N ASN A 19 -15.50 0.61 -4.86
CA ASN A 19 -16.89 0.17 -4.71
C ASN A 19 -17.01 -1.36 -4.53
N GLU A 20 -18.17 -1.82 -4.03
CA GLU A 20 -18.43 -3.24 -3.76
C GLU A 20 -18.27 -4.15 -4.98
N GLY A 21 -18.60 -3.67 -6.18
CA GLY A 21 -18.46 -4.44 -7.42
C GLY A 21 -17.00 -4.75 -7.73
N PHE A 22 -16.12 -3.74 -7.58
CA PHE A 22 -14.68 -3.93 -7.74
C PHE A 22 -14.11 -4.89 -6.68
N ILE A 23 -14.49 -4.71 -5.41
CA ILE A 23 -14.03 -5.54 -4.30
C ILE A 23 -14.45 -7.00 -4.53
N THR A 24 -15.70 -7.23 -4.92
CA THR A 24 -16.23 -8.57 -5.17
C THR A 24 -15.56 -9.23 -6.37
N TYR A 25 -15.32 -8.48 -7.45
CA TYR A 25 -14.60 -8.99 -8.61
C TYR A 25 -13.19 -9.45 -8.24
N VAL A 26 -12.43 -8.61 -7.54
CA VAL A 26 -11.05 -8.94 -7.16
C VAL A 26 -11.01 -10.09 -6.14
N ALA A 27 -11.91 -10.08 -5.16
CA ALA A 27 -12.04 -11.16 -4.19
C ALA A 27 -12.27 -12.51 -4.89
N ASN A 28 -13.15 -12.55 -5.90
CA ASN A 28 -13.39 -13.75 -6.71
C ASN A 28 -12.15 -14.20 -7.50
N VAL A 29 -11.39 -13.26 -8.09
CA VAL A 29 -10.13 -13.58 -8.82
C VAL A 29 -9.13 -14.28 -7.90
N PHE A 30 -9.04 -13.86 -6.65
CA PHE A 30 -8.14 -14.45 -5.66
C PHE A 30 -8.76 -15.60 -4.87
N THR A 31 -10.03 -15.95 -5.11
CA THR A 31 -10.77 -16.99 -4.37
C THR A 31 -10.79 -16.73 -2.85
N ILE A 32 -10.83 -15.46 -2.45
CA ILE A 32 -10.93 -15.02 -1.05
C ILE A 32 -12.25 -14.26 -0.85
N SER A 33 -12.64 -14.06 0.41
CA SER A 33 -13.79 -13.21 0.71
C SER A 33 -13.49 -11.71 0.46
N PRO A 34 -14.51 -10.90 0.15
CA PRO A 34 -14.38 -9.44 0.06
C PRO A 34 -13.78 -8.79 1.32
N GLU A 35 -14.06 -9.34 2.50
CA GLU A 35 -13.54 -8.86 3.78
C GLU A 35 -12.06 -9.20 3.96
N GLU A 36 -11.65 -10.42 3.58
CA GLU A 36 -10.24 -10.80 3.54
C GLU A 36 -9.46 -9.93 2.54
N PHE A 37 -10.03 -9.64 1.38
CA PHE A 37 -9.40 -8.75 0.41
C PHE A 37 -9.16 -7.35 0.98
N LYS A 38 -10.15 -6.75 1.65
CA LYS A 38 -10.00 -5.46 2.34
C LYS A 38 -8.91 -5.52 3.42
N THR A 39 -8.87 -6.60 4.19
CA THR A 39 -7.87 -6.81 5.24
C THR A 39 -6.46 -6.92 4.65
N TRP A 40 -6.30 -7.70 3.59
CA TRP A 40 -5.03 -7.84 2.85
C TRP A 40 -4.58 -6.54 2.20
N LEU A 41 -5.51 -5.74 1.68
CA LEU A 41 -5.21 -4.45 1.07
C LEU A 41 -4.62 -3.47 2.10
N ILE A 42 -5.23 -3.39 3.28
CA ILE A 42 -4.74 -2.56 4.40
C ILE A 42 -3.41 -3.11 4.91
N GLY A 43 -3.34 -4.40 5.22
CA GLY A 43 -2.13 -5.04 5.75
C GLY A 43 -0.95 -4.98 4.79
N GLY A 44 -1.18 -5.26 3.51
CA GLY A 44 -0.19 -5.15 2.44
C GLY A 44 0.30 -3.72 2.26
N GLY A 45 -0.59 -2.73 2.34
CA GLY A 45 -0.24 -1.32 2.31
C GLY A 45 0.72 -0.91 3.44
N ILE A 46 0.46 -1.39 4.67
CA ILE A 46 1.33 -1.15 5.83
C ILE A 46 2.72 -1.79 5.62
N ILE A 47 2.78 -3.04 5.17
CA ILE A 47 4.04 -3.75 4.92
C ILE A 47 4.88 -3.01 3.87
N ILE A 48 4.27 -2.62 2.74
CA ILE A 48 4.95 -1.87 1.68
C ILE A 48 5.50 -0.55 2.22
N PHE A 49 4.73 0.16 3.05
CA PHE A 49 5.17 1.41 3.65
C PHE A 49 6.41 1.22 4.55
N ILE A 50 6.39 0.21 5.43
CA ILE A 50 7.52 -0.12 6.31
C ILE A 50 8.76 -0.47 5.50
N LEU A 51 8.63 -1.36 4.50
CA LEU A 51 9.74 -1.74 3.62
C LEU A 51 10.33 -0.52 2.90
N SER A 52 9.47 0.37 2.40
CA SER A 52 9.89 1.58 1.73
C SER A 52 10.61 2.56 2.68
N ALA A 53 10.21 2.62 3.95
CA ALA A 53 10.90 3.41 4.98
C ALA A 53 12.29 2.85 5.29
N VAL A 54 12.42 1.52 5.42
CA VAL A 54 13.70 0.84 5.64
C VAL A 54 14.66 1.08 4.47
N LEU A 55 14.20 0.90 3.23
CA LEU A 55 15.01 1.15 2.04
C LEU A 55 15.49 2.61 1.98
N ASN A 56 14.60 3.57 2.24
CA ASN A 56 14.97 4.99 2.30
C ASN A 56 16.02 5.28 3.38
N ALA A 57 15.90 4.65 4.56
CA ALA A 57 16.88 4.81 5.63
C ALA A 57 18.26 4.27 5.21
N ILE A 58 18.31 3.05 4.66
CA ILE A 58 19.54 2.43 4.15
C ILE A 58 20.18 3.32 3.08
N ASP A 59 19.40 3.79 2.11
CA ASP A 59 19.89 4.68 1.06
C ASP A 59 20.38 6.02 1.62
N GLY A 60 19.68 6.57 2.62
CA GLY A 60 20.11 7.76 3.36
C GLY A 60 21.50 7.59 3.99
N PHE A 61 21.74 6.47 4.69
CA PHE A 61 23.04 6.14 5.27
C PHE A 61 24.13 5.89 4.23
N ARG A 62 23.80 5.24 3.11
CA ARG A 62 24.77 5.02 2.02
C ARG A 62 25.15 6.35 1.35
N LYS A 63 24.18 7.24 1.14
CA LYS A 63 24.38 8.53 0.47
C LYS A 63 25.15 9.52 1.33
N SER A 64 25.02 9.47 2.65
CA SER A 64 25.85 10.28 3.56
C SER A 64 27.30 9.81 3.59
N ARG A 65 27.55 8.50 3.49
CA ARG A 65 28.92 7.93 3.46
C ARG A 65 29.72 8.26 2.20
N ILE A 66 29.08 8.44 1.05
CA ILE A 66 29.75 8.80 -0.22
C ILE A 66 30.16 10.29 -0.24
N ARG A 67 29.64 11.12 0.68
CA ARG A 67 29.95 12.55 0.78
C ARG A 67 30.96 12.89 1.89
N LEU A 68 31.55 11.89 2.53
CA LEU A 68 32.68 11.98 3.45
C LEU A 68 33.95 11.53 2.71
#